data_AF-A0A7C9BGG1-F1
#
_entry.id   AF-A0A7C9BGG1-F1
#
_cell.length_a   1.000
_cell.length_b   1.000
_cell.length_c   1.000
_cell.angle_alpha   90.00
_cell.angle_beta   90.00
_cell.angle_gamma   90.00
#
_symmetry.space_group_name_H-M   'P 1'
#
loop_
_entity.id
_entity.type
_entity.pdbx_description
1 polymer ?
#
loop_
_entity_poly.entity_id
_entity_poly.type
_entity_poly.pdbx_seq_one_letter_code
_entity_poly.pdbx_strand_id
1 'polypeptide(L)'
;MLNRNVNRVDLAQKLNDIIANYNNVSSDVEAFFKALKEYAEQLREEEKRAAAEGLTEEELEIFDLLFKDELSQADKDKVKRAAQHLLQKLQDVDTRKTVLTVDWYKDVMLQGRVKKLLGDILDKELPNSYDTQQFTEKRDTVYQHVYKLAAQGQRYWA
;
A
#
# COMPACT_ATOMS: atom_id res chain seq x y z
N MET A 1 18.75 15.39 -3.73
CA MET A 1 17.48 15.95 -3.22
C MET A 1 16.55 14.79 -3.00
N LEU A 2 16.04 14.62 -1.78
CA LEU A 2 15.13 13.54 -1.40
C LEU A 2 13.96 13.55 -2.38
N ASN A 3 13.95 12.57 -3.30
CA ASN A 3 12.80 12.31 -4.14
C ASN A 3 11.70 11.92 -3.15
N ARG A 4 10.76 12.84 -2.87
CA ARG A 4 9.56 12.49 -2.11
C ARG A 4 8.87 11.43 -2.97
N ASN A 5 8.99 10.16 -2.58
CA ASN A 5 8.27 9.07 -3.22
C ASN A 5 6.79 9.43 -3.13
N VAL A 6 6.22 9.87 -4.25
CA VAL A 6 4.77 9.98 -4.39
C VAL A 6 4.28 8.55 -4.37
N ASN A 7 3.81 8.10 -3.22
CA ASN A 7 3.27 6.75 -3.09
C ASN A 7 1.82 6.75 -3.59
N ARG A 8 1.25 5.56 -3.79
CA ARG A 8 -0.13 5.44 -4.30
C ARG A 8 -1.17 6.17 -3.48
N VAL A 9 -0.96 6.27 -2.16
CA VAL A 9 -1.82 7.03 -1.25
C VAL A 9 -1.85 8.51 -1.64
N ASP A 10 -0.72 9.10 -2.01
CA ASP A 10 -0.63 10.48 -2.49
C ASP A 10 -1.34 10.67 -3.85
N LEU A 11 -1.27 9.68 -4.74
CA LEU A 11 -1.96 9.72 -6.04
C LEU A 11 -3.48 9.70 -5.90
N ALA A 12 -4.01 8.83 -5.03
CA ALA A 12 -5.44 8.77 -4.76
C ALA A 12 -5.98 10.09 -4.20
N GLN A 13 -5.24 10.73 -3.28
CA GLN A 13 -5.59 12.06 -2.79
C GLN A 13 -5.54 13.11 -3.89
N LYS A 14 -4.50 13.09 -4.74
CA LYS A 14 -4.36 14.03 -5.85
C LYS A 14 -5.53 13.95 -6.84
N LEU A 15 -6.05 12.75 -7.12
CA LEU A 15 -7.24 12.60 -7.96
C LEU A 15 -8.47 13.24 -7.32
N ASN A 16 -8.68 13.03 -6.02
CA ASN A 16 -9.78 13.66 -5.30
C ASN A 16 -9.67 15.20 -5.32
N ASP A 17 -8.46 15.74 -5.17
CA ASP A 17 -8.22 17.18 -5.23
C ASP A 17 -8.51 17.74 -6.64
N ILE A 18 -8.11 17.01 -7.70
CA ILE A 18 -8.42 17.37 -9.09
C ILE A 18 -9.93 17.43 -9.32
N ILE A 19 -10.67 16.43 -8.83
CA ILE A 19 -12.14 16.37 -8.93
C ILE A 19 -12.79 17.50 -8.12
N ALA A 20 -12.32 17.73 -6.89
CA ALA A 20 -12.85 18.78 -6.02
C ALA A 20 -12.63 20.17 -6.62
N ASN A 21 -11.45 20.44 -7.20
CA ASN A 21 -11.15 21.70 -7.85
C ASN A 21 -12.06 21.96 -9.06
N TYR A 22 -12.35 20.93 -9.88
CA TYR A 22 -13.31 21.06 -10.98
C TYR A 22 -14.73 21.37 -10.48
N ASN A 23 -15.19 20.70 -9.42
CA ASN A 23 -16.53 20.90 -8.88
C ASN A 23 -16.72 22.27 -8.19
N ASN A 24 -15.64 22.85 -7.64
CA ASN A 24 -15.67 24.14 -6.95
C ASN A 24 -15.39 25.33 -7.87
N VAL A 25 -14.63 25.14 -8.94
CA VAL A 25 -14.31 26.18 -9.91
C VAL A 25 -15.20 25.99 -11.14
N SER A 26 -16.30 26.74 -11.20
CA SER A 26 -17.03 26.90 -12.45
C SER A 26 -16.06 27.42 -13.52
N SER A 27 -15.72 26.58 -14.51
CA SER A 27 -15.31 26.91 -15.89
C SER A 27 -13.85 26.76 -16.40
N ASP A 28 -12.85 26.30 -15.63
CA ASP A 28 -11.52 26.04 -16.23
C ASP A 28 -11.32 24.55 -16.63
N VAL A 29 -11.95 24.18 -17.73
CA VAL A 29 -11.84 22.84 -18.34
C VAL A 29 -10.41 22.53 -18.79
N GLU A 30 -9.64 23.55 -19.20
CA GLU A 30 -8.26 23.38 -19.67
C GLU A 30 -7.31 23.04 -18.52
N ALA A 31 -7.43 23.75 -17.39
CA ALA A 31 -6.66 23.44 -16.18
C ALA A 31 -7.01 22.05 -15.63
N PHE A 32 -8.29 21.66 -15.65
CA PHE A 32 -8.71 20.32 -15.25
C PHE A 32 -8.09 19.23 -16.14
N PHE A 33 -8.17 19.39 -17.47
CA PHE A 33 -7.59 18.42 -18.40
C PHE A 33 -6.08 18.33 -18.27
N LYS A 34 -5.39 19.47 -18.08
CA LYS A 34 -3.95 19.51 -17.81
C LYS A 34 -3.61 18.73 -16.53
N ALA A 35 -4.36 18.94 -15.45
CA ALA A 35 -4.15 18.24 -14.18
C ALA A 35 -4.38 16.72 -14.30
N LEU A 36 -5.39 16.29 -15.07
CA LEU A 36 -5.61 14.88 -15.38
C LEU A 36 -4.46 14.27 -16.20
N LYS A 37 -3.91 15.02 -17.16
CA LYS A 37 -2.76 14.57 -17.95
C LYS A 37 -1.52 14.38 -17.08
N GLU A 38 -1.22 15.34 -16.21
CA GLU A 38 -0.13 15.24 -15.24
C GLU A 38 -0.32 14.08 -14.27
N TYR A 39 -1.54 13.84 -13.81
CA TYR A 39 -1.89 12.68 -12.99
C TYR A 39 -1.64 11.36 -13.73
N ALA A 40 -2.06 11.25 -15.00
CA ALA A 40 -1.82 10.06 -15.82
C ALA A 40 -0.32 9.82 -16.10
N GLU A 41 0.47 10.88 -16.23
CA GLU A 41 1.93 10.76 -16.35
C GLU A 41 2.55 10.22 -15.05
N GLN A 42 2.10 10.69 -13.89
CA GLN A 42 2.55 10.16 -12.60
C GLN A 42 2.19 8.67 -12.40
N LEU A 43 1.00 8.25 -12.82
CA LEU A 43 0.63 6.83 -12.81
C LEU A 43 1.59 5.98 -13.66
N ARG A 44 1.95 6.45 -14.86
CA ARG A 44 2.92 5.74 -15.72
C ARG A 44 4.32 5.67 -15.11
N GLU A 45 4.75 6.69 -14.39
CA GLU A 45 6.04 6.63 -13.68
C GLU A 45 6.00 5.63 -12.53
N GLU A 46 4.86 5.50 -11.86
CA GLU A 46 4.66 4.51 -10.81
C GLU A 46 4.66 3.07 -11.36
N GLU A 47 3.99 2.83 -12.49
CA GLU A 47 4.05 1.56 -13.22
C GLU A 47 5.50 1.19 -13.57
N LYS A 48 6.27 2.14 -14.09
CA LYS A 48 7.70 1.93 -14.41
C LYS A 48 8.52 1.62 -13.17
N ARG A 49 8.23 2.27 -12.03
CA ARG A 49 8.92 2.00 -10.75
C ARG A 49 8.64 0.58 -10.28
N ALA A 50 7.38 0.13 -10.34
CA ALA A 50 7.00 -1.23 -9.99
C ALA A 50 7.75 -2.25 -10.87
N ALA A 51 7.73 -2.03 -12.19
CA ALA A 51 8.43 -2.88 -13.15
C ALA A 51 9.96 -2.91 -12.91
N ALA A 52 10.57 -1.76 -12.62
CA ALA A 52 12.01 -1.67 -12.30
C ALA A 52 12.38 -2.41 -11.02
N GLU A 53 11.46 -2.48 -10.05
CA GLU A 53 11.63 -3.26 -8.83
C GLU A 53 11.22 -4.73 -8.98
N GLY A 54 10.65 -5.13 -10.12
CA GLY A 54 10.15 -6.48 -10.36
C GLY A 54 8.91 -6.82 -9.53
N LEU A 55 8.09 -5.80 -9.23
CA LEU A 55 6.89 -5.90 -8.40
C LEU A 55 5.65 -5.52 -9.22
N THR A 56 4.49 -6.01 -8.82
CA THR A 56 3.23 -5.36 -9.23
C THR A 56 3.05 -4.03 -8.51
N GLU A 57 2.08 -3.28 -8.98
CA GLU A 57 1.64 -2.02 -8.40
C GLU A 57 1.27 -2.12 -6.92
N GLU A 58 0.48 -3.13 -6.55
CA GLU A 58 0.04 -3.40 -5.18
C GLU A 58 1.18 -3.94 -4.31
N GLU A 59 2.07 -4.74 -4.89
CA GLU A 59 3.26 -5.22 -4.20
C GLU A 59 4.22 -4.06 -3.89
N LEU A 60 4.38 -3.11 -4.82
CA LEU A 60 5.18 -1.91 -4.61
C LEU A 60 4.59 -1.03 -3.50
N GLU A 61 3.27 -0.91 -3.43
CA GLU A 61 2.60 -0.18 -2.35
C GLU A 61 2.91 -0.80 -0.98
N ILE A 62 2.80 -2.12 -0.83
CA ILE A 62 3.15 -2.81 0.42
C ILE A 62 4.66 -2.69 0.69
N PHE A 63 5.50 -2.79 -0.34
CA PHE A 63 6.95 -2.61 -0.23
C PHE A 63 7.29 -1.22 0.33
N ASP A 64 6.66 -0.15 -0.17
CA ASP A 64 6.88 1.21 0.30
C ASP A 64 6.47 1.40 1.76
N LEU A 65 5.39 0.74 2.20
CA LEU A 65 4.99 0.76 3.61
C LEU A 65 6.06 0.11 4.50
N LEU A 66 6.66 -0.99 4.04
CA LEU A 66 7.70 -1.73 4.76
C LEU A 66 9.10 -1.09 4.63
N PHE A 67 9.33 -0.27 3.61
CA PHE A 67 10.63 0.33 3.32
C PHE A 67 11.15 1.16 4.49
N LYS A 68 12.45 1.04 4.74
CA LYS A 68 13.18 1.94 5.64
C LYS A 68 14.45 2.43 4.95
N ASP A 69 14.98 3.52 5.46
CA ASP A 69 16.25 4.04 4.98
C ASP A 69 17.39 3.02 5.23
N GLU A 70 18.43 3.10 4.40
CA GLU A 70 19.66 2.30 4.56
C GLU A 70 19.51 0.77 4.43
N LEU A 71 18.62 0.29 3.55
CA LEU A 71 18.56 -1.14 3.21
C LEU A 71 19.71 -1.56 2.29
N SER A 72 20.40 -2.64 2.66
CA SER A 72 21.29 -3.35 1.74
C SER A 72 20.50 -3.97 0.58
N GLN A 73 21.14 -4.28 -0.55
CA GLN A 73 20.44 -4.94 -1.67
C GLN A 73 19.79 -6.26 -1.24
N ALA A 74 20.47 -7.05 -0.40
CA ALA A 74 19.96 -8.32 0.10
C ALA A 74 18.74 -8.13 1.03
N ASP A 75 18.75 -7.08 1.85
CA ASP A 75 17.60 -6.74 2.70
C ASP A 75 16.45 -6.19 1.87
N LYS A 76 16.73 -5.39 0.85
CA LYS A 76 15.71 -4.92 -0.10
C LYS A 76 14.99 -6.10 -0.75
N ASP A 77 15.71 -7.12 -1.19
CA ASP A 77 15.11 -8.33 -1.78
C ASP A 77 14.27 -9.12 -0.76
N LYS A 78 14.62 -9.12 0.53
CA LYS A 78 13.79 -9.70 1.60
C LYS A 78 12.50 -8.91 1.80
N VAL A 79 12.58 -7.59 1.81
CA VAL A 79 11.41 -6.72 1.95
C VAL A 79 10.47 -6.86 0.74
N LYS A 80 11.01 -7.02 -0.47
CA LYS A 80 10.22 -7.35 -1.67
C LYS A 80 9.47 -8.67 -1.49
N ARG A 81 10.16 -9.74 -1.06
CA ARG A 81 9.51 -11.03 -0.79
C ARG A 81 8.44 -10.93 0.30
N ALA A 82 8.69 -10.15 1.35
CA ALA A 82 7.71 -9.88 2.39
C ALA A 82 6.45 -9.23 1.79
N ALA A 83 6.60 -8.23 0.92
CA ALA A 83 5.48 -7.57 0.26
C ALA A 83 4.68 -8.52 -0.64
N GLN A 84 5.36 -9.32 -1.46
CA GLN A 84 4.74 -10.31 -2.35
C GLN A 84 3.97 -11.38 -1.56
N HIS A 85 4.60 -11.97 -0.54
CA HIS A 85 3.98 -13.00 0.28
C HIS A 85 2.80 -12.44 1.09
N LEU A 86 2.92 -11.21 1.61
CA LEU A 86 1.84 -10.55 2.31
C LEU A 86 0.64 -10.32 1.39
N LEU A 87 0.85 -9.78 0.18
CA LEU A 87 -0.22 -9.61 -0.80
C LEU A 87 -0.87 -10.95 -1.17
N GLN A 88 -0.06 -11.97 -1.46
CA GLN A 88 -0.53 -13.32 -1.76
C GLN A 88 -1.42 -13.85 -0.63
N LYS A 89 -1.04 -13.61 0.64
CA LYS A 89 -1.82 -14.10 1.78
C LYS A 89 -3.08 -13.29 2.04
N LEU A 90 -3.07 -11.97 1.80
CA LEU A 90 -4.28 -11.15 1.79
C LEU A 90 -5.26 -11.60 0.69
N GLN A 91 -4.72 -12.11 -0.43
CA GLN A 91 -5.45 -12.65 -1.56
C GLN A 91 -5.76 -14.15 -1.44
N ASP A 92 -5.31 -14.83 -0.40
CA ASP A 92 -5.57 -16.26 -0.26
C ASP A 92 -7.04 -16.55 0.08
N VAL A 93 -7.66 -17.52 -0.60
CA VAL A 93 -9.10 -17.81 -0.50
C VAL A 93 -9.50 -18.16 0.93
N ASP A 94 -8.68 -18.96 1.62
CA ASP A 94 -8.97 -19.37 3.00
C ASP A 94 -8.85 -18.20 3.96
N THR A 95 -7.83 -17.35 3.76
CA THR A 95 -7.65 -16.12 4.52
C THR A 95 -8.85 -15.18 4.36
N ARG A 96 -9.36 -15.00 3.13
CA ARG A 96 -10.57 -14.19 2.85
C ARG A 96 -11.83 -14.75 3.50
N LYS A 97 -11.95 -16.07 3.63
CA LYS A 97 -13.15 -16.71 4.21
C LYS A 97 -13.14 -16.79 5.74
N THR A 98 -11.97 -16.69 6.37
CA THR A 98 -11.82 -16.97 7.81
C THR A 98 -11.32 -15.77 8.63
N VAL A 99 -10.57 -14.87 8.01
CA VAL A 99 -9.91 -13.73 8.67
C VAL A 99 -10.37 -12.41 8.05
N LEU A 100 -10.30 -12.29 6.72
CA LEU A 100 -10.67 -11.07 5.98
C LEU A 100 -12.10 -11.15 5.44
N THR A 101 -13.04 -11.58 6.29
CA THR A 101 -14.46 -11.67 5.92
C THR A 101 -15.06 -10.29 5.66
N VAL A 102 -16.26 -10.24 5.08
CA VAL A 102 -17.01 -8.99 4.94
C VAL A 102 -17.13 -8.32 6.31
N ASP A 103 -16.85 -7.02 6.38
CA ASP A 103 -16.88 -6.20 7.58
C ASP A 103 -15.94 -6.63 8.72
N TRP A 104 -14.85 -7.38 8.45
CA TRP A 104 -13.85 -7.74 9.46
C TRP A 104 -13.30 -6.52 10.22
N TYR A 105 -13.21 -5.36 9.55
CA TYR A 105 -12.77 -4.09 10.14
C TYR A 105 -13.71 -3.56 11.23
N LYS A 106 -14.93 -4.11 11.38
CA LYS A 106 -15.86 -3.77 12.48
C LYS A 106 -15.75 -4.71 13.69
N ASP A 107 -15.11 -5.87 13.53
CA ASP A 107 -15.02 -6.91 14.55
C ASP A 107 -13.63 -6.94 15.19
N VAL A 108 -13.55 -6.69 16.51
CA VAL A 108 -12.29 -6.61 17.26
C VAL A 108 -11.51 -7.93 17.24
N MET A 109 -12.20 -9.07 17.26
CA MET A 109 -11.57 -10.39 17.22
C MET A 109 -10.95 -10.65 15.84
N LEU A 110 -11.66 -10.32 14.76
CA LEU A 110 -11.13 -10.44 13.40
C LEU A 110 -9.98 -9.44 13.14
N GLN A 111 -10.09 -8.21 13.62
CA GLN A 111 -8.99 -7.24 13.59
C GLN A 111 -7.72 -7.80 14.28
N GLY A 112 -7.88 -8.44 15.44
CA GLY A 112 -6.78 -9.12 16.14
C GLY A 112 -6.14 -10.24 15.32
N ARG A 113 -6.97 -11.05 14.62
CA ARG A 113 -6.48 -12.09 13.70
C ARG A 113 -5.72 -11.52 12.52
N VAL A 114 -6.18 -10.42 11.93
CA VAL A 114 -5.48 -9.73 10.84
C VAL A 114 -4.13 -9.20 11.33
N LYS A 115 -4.08 -8.52 12.48
CA LYS A 115 -2.80 -8.05 13.06
C LYS A 115 -1.83 -9.19 13.29
N LYS A 116 -2.31 -10.32 13.81
CA LYS A 116 -1.49 -11.52 14.02
C LYS A 116 -0.97 -12.08 12.69
N LEU A 117 -1.83 -12.25 11.70
CA LEU A 117 -1.45 -12.74 10.37
C LEU A 117 -0.33 -11.88 9.75
N LEU A 118 -0.50 -10.56 9.79
CA LEU A 118 0.51 -9.62 9.27
C LEU A 118 1.82 -9.74 10.07
N GLY A 119 1.73 -9.81 11.40
CA GLY A 119 2.89 -10.02 12.26
C GLY A 119 3.66 -11.31 11.94
N ASP A 120 2.96 -12.44 11.83
CA ASP A 120 3.54 -13.75 11.57
C ASP A 120 4.27 -13.79 10.21
N ILE A 121 3.72 -13.14 9.18
CA ILE A 121 4.36 -13.04 7.85
C ILE A 121 5.60 -12.15 7.92
N LEU A 122 5.46 -10.95 8.49
CA LEU A 122 6.56 -10.00 8.56
C LEU A 122 7.72 -10.52 9.42
N ASP A 123 7.44 -11.22 10.53
CA ASP A 123 8.46 -11.78 11.41
C ASP A 123 9.32 -12.82 10.69
N LYS A 124 8.70 -13.58 9.77
CA LYS A 124 9.38 -14.59 8.96
C LYS A 124 10.21 -13.98 7.81
N GLU A 125 9.70 -12.94 7.16
CA GLU A 125 10.24 -12.45 5.89
C GLU A 125 11.14 -11.20 6.04
N LEU A 126 10.87 -10.33 7.02
CA LEU A 126 11.66 -9.11 7.21
C LEU A 126 13.07 -9.46 7.69
N PRO A 127 14.09 -8.72 7.23
CA PRO A 127 15.46 -8.92 7.68
C PRO A 127 15.66 -8.51 9.14
N ASN A 128 16.62 -9.16 9.81
CA ASN A 128 17.08 -8.80 11.16
C ASN A 128 17.60 -7.37 11.30
N SER A 129 17.78 -6.64 10.19
CA SER A 129 18.10 -5.22 10.25
C SER A 129 16.95 -4.40 10.84
N TYR A 130 15.71 -4.89 10.81
CA TYR A 130 14.57 -4.25 11.48
C TYR A 130 14.61 -4.58 12.98
N ASP A 131 14.80 -3.57 13.81
CA ASP A 131 14.67 -3.74 15.26
C ASP A 131 13.19 -3.91 15.67
N THR A 132 12.94 -4.25 16.93
CA THR A 132 11.59 -4.50 17.46
C THR A 132 10.65 -3.29 17.31
N GLN A 133 11.18 -2.07 17.42
CA GLN A 133 10.39 -0.85 17.28
C GLN A 133 10.02 -0.63 15.81
N GLN A 134 10.99 -0.71 14.91
CA GLN A 134 10.79 -0.61 13.46
C GLN A 134 9.81 -1.67 12.98
N PHE A 135 9.98 -2.91 13.41
CA PHE A 135 9.08 -4.01 13.09
C PHE A 135 7.63 -3.70 13.48
N THR A 136 7.43 -3.25 14.72
CA THR A 136 6.10 -2.91 15.25
C THR A 136 5.47 -1.77 14.45
N GLU A 137 6.24 -0.73 14.15
CA GLU A 137 5.80 0.41 13.35
C GLU A 137 5.39 -0.01 11.93
N LYS A 138 6.20 -0.85 11.27
CA LYS A 138 5.91 -1.34 9.92
C LYS A 138 4.69 -2.23 9.88
N ARG A 139 4.56 -3.17 10.81
CA ARG A 139 3.37 -4.01 10.96
C ARG A 139 2.12 -3.16 11.16
N ASP A 140 2.17 -2.18 12.05
CA ASP A 140 1.02 -1.32 12.34
C ASP A 140 0.67 -0.44 11.15
N THR A 141 1.66 0.06 10.42
CA THR A 141 1.47 0.83 9.18
C THR A 141 0.73 -0.01 8.12
N VAL A 142 1.19 -1.24 7.88
CA VAL A 142 0.53 -2.16 6.93
C VAL A 142 -0.88 -2.49 7.41
N TYR A 143 -1.07 -2.77 8.71
CA TYR A 143 -2.40 -3.02 9.28
C TYR A 143 -3.35 -1.84 9.03
N GLN A 144 -2.92 -0.61 9.32
CA GLN A 144 -3.74 0.58 9.12
C GLN A 144 -4.11 0.78 7.66
N HIS A 145 -3.18 0.48 6.75
CA HIS A 145 -3.44 0.54 5.33
C HIS A 145 -4.51 -0.48 4.90
N VAL A 146 -4.34 -1.75 5.26
CA VAL A 146 -5.33 -2.82 4.97
C VAL A 146 -6.70 -2.52 5.60
N TYR A 147 -6.71 -1.98 6.83
CA TYR A 147 -7.94 -1.55 7.51
C TYR A 147 -8.65 -0.43 6.75
N LYS A 148 -7.93 0.60 6.30
CA LYS A 148 -8.50 1.73 5.55
C LYS A 148 -9.15 1.27 4.25
N LEU A 149 -8.46 0.43 3.47
CA LEU A 149 -9.02 -0.12 2.24
C LEU A 149 -10.32 -0.88 2.53
N ALA A 150 -10.30 -1.77 3.53
CA ALA A 150 -11.48 -2.52 3.92
C ALA A 150 -12.67 -1.63 4.32
N ALA A 151 -12.41 -0.57 5.09
CA ALA A 151 -13.42 0.41 5.52
C ALA A 151 -13.97 1.27 4.37
N GLN A 152 -13.16 1.51 3.34
CA GLN A 152 -13.55 2.24 2.11
C GLN A 152 -14.21 1.32 1.07
N GLY A 153 -14.35 0.01 1.35
CA GLY A 153 -14.86 -0.97 0.40
C GLY A 153 -13.87 -1.33 -0.72
N GLN A 154 -12.65 -0.80 -0.67
CA GLN A 154 -11.55 -1.16 -1.56
C GLN A 154 -10.90 -2.47 -1.06
N ARG A 155 -10.43 -3.30 -2.00
CA ARG A 155 -10.02 -4.67 -1.68
C ARG A 155 -8.77 -5.01 -2.46
N TYR A 156 -7.76 -5.55 -1.78
CA TYR A 156 -6.68 -6.30 -2.46
C TYR A 156 -7.18 -7.60 -3.09
N TRP A 157 -8.42 -7.99 -2.80
CA TRP A 157 -9.02 -9.29 -3.07
C TRP A 157 -10.26 -9.22 -3.98
N ALA A 158 -10.36 -8.18 -4.81
CA ALA A 158 -11.33 -8.15 -5.90
C ALA A 158 -10.89 -9.09 -7.03
#